data_AF-A0A842QAI9-F1
#
_entry.id   AF-A0A842QAI9-F1
#
_cell.length_a   1.000
_cell.length_b   1.000
_cell.length_c   1.000
_cell.angle_alpha   90.00
_cell.angle_beta   90.00
_cell.angle_gamma   90.00
#
_symmetry.space_group_name_H-M   'P 1'
#
loop_
_entity.id
_entity.type
_entity.pdbx_description
1 polymer ?
#
loop_
_entity_poly.entity_id
_entity_poly.type
_entity_poly.pdbx_seq_one_letter_code
_entity_poly.pdbx_strand_id
1 'polypeptide(L)'
;MYIKLRKDGAVGLGRATKGKAEITIGYGEAHMVAAALEKVAQTPKEFHQTYKKTTNVGGGNEIEFDREKNGAISISGDGYRYSCSEEEILQLVKSLRDLPPLDTHEESRFVSKNADALHCVTVENKGNSVKLTLPEAAVLRTSLLSSMEGQYYTEVIEIGKQKVKLERTSGLKWQLIGKDSVKFTAYEIEELVEGIESAIMDVLMKTANSMGIDEVSDIRVKSRVQRIEEDTKAVVENYAHGRRVRKRIKKMAEKVLGAGEDAASRTNHFMEVANYIYRELEPEYFEPLFGVLASTFLPTIK
;
A
#
# COMPACT_ATOMS: atom_id res chain seq x y z
N MET A 1 -27.69 2.24 -0.63
CA MET A 1 -26.45 1.44 -0.37
C MET A 1 -25.40 2.29 0.34
N TYR A 2 -24.43 1.69 1.04
CA TYR A 2 -23.27 2.40 1.58
C TYR A 2 -21.96 1.84 1.02
N ILE A 3 -20.95 2.70 0.98
CA ILE A 3 -19.56 2.34 0.73
C ILE A 3 -18.75 2.63 1.99
N LYS A 4 -17.82 1.74 2.32
CA LYS A 4 -16.93 1.90 3.46
C LYS A 4 -15.51 1.50 3.07
N LEU A 5 -14.55 2.39 3.28
CA LEU A 5 -13.14 2.00 3.33
C LEU A 5 -12.89 1.21 4.61
N ARG A 6 -12.33 0.02 4.44
CA ARG A 6 -12.03 -0.92 5.51
C ARG A 6 -10.58 -0.74 5.95
N LYS A 7 -10.28 -1.18 7.17
CA LYS A 7 -8.92 -1.10 7.74
C LYS A 7 -7.88 -1.92 6.98
N ASP A 8 -8.33 -2.95 6.26
CA ASP A 8 -7.51 -3.79 5.39
C ASP A 8 -7.27 -3.12 4.00
N GLY A 9 -7.72 -1.88 3.82
CA GLY A 9 -7.60 -1.13 2.56
C GLY A 9 -8.55 -1.60 1.45
N ALA A 10 -9.47 -2.51 1.76
CA ALA A 10 -10.53 -2.89 0.83
C ALA A 10 -11.74 -1.93 0.92
N VAL A 11 -12.60 -2.00 -0.08
CA VAL A 11 -13.86 -1.27 -0.16
C VAL A 11 -15.00 -2.25 0.13
N GLY A 12 -15.76 -1.99 1.20
CA GLY A 12 -16.97 -2.74 1.53
C GLY A 12 -18.21 -2.08 0.93
N LEU A 13 -19.02 -2.86 0.22
CA LEU A 13 -20.36 -2.49 -0.25
C LEU A 13 -21.40 -3.15 0.66
N GLY A 14 -22.27 -2.35 1.26
CA GLY A 14 -23.32 -2.87 2.15
C GLY A 14 -24.63 -2.09 2.08
N ARG A 15 -25.63 -2.51 2.85
CA ARG A 15 -26.98 -1.91 2.87
C ARG A 15 -27.39 -1.50 4.29
N ALA A 16 -28.07 -0.35 4.37
CA ALA A 16 -28.62 0.27 5.59
C ALA A 16 -27.59 0.66 6.66
N THR A 17 -27.09 -0.31 7.44
CA THR A 17 -26.22 -0.09 8.61
C THR A 17 -24.90 -0.80 8.44
N LYS A 18 -23.81 -0.12 8.83
CA LYS A 18 -22.45 -0.69 8.79
C LYS A 18 -22.40 -1.99 9.59
N GLY A 19 -22.02 -3.09 8.94
CA GLY A 19 -22.02 -4.43 9.54
C GLY A 19 -20.96 -5.35 8.94
N LYS A 20 -20.98 -6.63 9.32
CA LYS A 20 -20.08 -7.66 8.75
C LYS A 20 -20.57 -8.23 7.42
N ALA A 21 -21.83 -7.98 7.07
CA ALA A 21 -22.40 -8.35 5.79
C ALA A 21 -22.06 -7.28 4.75
N GLU A 22 -20.91 -7.45 4.09
CA GLU A 22 -20.39 -6.55 3.07
C GLU A 22 -19.84 -7.38 1.90
N ILE A 23 -20.13 -6.96 0.67
CA ILE A 23 -19.40 -7.41 -0.52
C ILE A 23 -18.12 -6.60 -0.55
N THR A 24 -16.97 -7.27 -0.48
CA THR A 24 -15.66 -6.64 -0.35
C THR A 24 -14.95 -6.65 -1.70
N ILE A 25 -14.44 -5.50 -2.11
CA ILE A 25 -13.70 -5.32 -3.37
C ILE A 25 -12.38 -4.60 -3.09
N GLY A 26 -11.36 -4.82 -3.90
CA GLY A 26 -10.10 -4.10 -3.78
C GLY A 26 -10.31 -2.61 -4.07
N TYR A 27 -9.57 -1.72 -3.40
CA TYR A 27 -9.68 -0.28 -3.66
C TYR A 27 -9.42 0.07 -5.14
N GLY A 28 -8.39 -0.53 -5.74
CA GLY A 28 -8.09 -0.36 -7.18
C GLY A 28 -9.15 -0.93 -8.12
N GLU A 29 -10.06 -1.77 -7.62
CA GLU A 29 -11.17 -2.37 -8.39
C GLU A 29 -12.42 -1.49 -8.40
N ALA A 30 -12.50 -0.50 -7.51
CA ALA A 30 -13.70 0.31 -7.32
C ALA A 30 -14.15 0.98 -8.62
N HIS A 31 -13.23 1.49 -9.43
CA HIS A 31 -13.55 2.08 -10.74
C HIS A 31 -14.11 1.06 -11.75
N MET A 32 -13.60 -0.18 -11.74
CA MET A 32 -14.09 -1.25 -12.63
C MET A 32 -15.49 -1.69 -12.21
N VAL A 33 -15.70 -1.88 -10.91
CA VAL A 33 -17.00 -2.22 -10.34
C VAL A 33 -18.00 -1.09 -10.62
N ALA A 34 -17.59 0.17 -10.52
CA ALA A 34 -18.41 1.32 -10.90
C ALA A 34 -18.79 1.27 -12.40
N ALA A 35 -17.85 0.98 -13.29
CA ALA A 35 -18.12 0.89 -14.73
C ALA A 35 -19.06 -0.29 -15.07
N ALA A 36 -18.90 -1.44 -14.42
CA ALA A 36 -19.78 -2.59 -14.58
C ALA A 36 -21.22 -2.27 -14.10
N LEU A 37 -21.35 -1.66 -12.93
CA LEU A 37 -22.63 -1.21 -12.39
C LEU A 37 -23.32 -0.17 -13.28
N GLU A 38 -22.58 0.79 -13.81
CA GLU A 38 -23.12 1.80 -14.73
C GLU A 38 -23.62 1.16 -16.03
N LYS A 39 -22.86 0.20 -16.59
CA LYS A 39 -23.29 -0.54 -17.78
C LYS A 39 -24.58 -1.31 -17.53
N VAL A 40 -24.72 -1.95 -16.36
CA VAL A 40 -25.95 -2.68 -15.97
C VAL A 40 -27.11 -1.71 -15.79
N ALA A 41 -26.87 -0.53 -15.20
CA ALA A 41 -27.88 0.52 -15.05
C ALA A 41 -28.35 1.11 -16.38
N GLN A 42 -27.46 1.29 -17.35
CA GLN A 42 -27.79 1.86 -18.66
C GLN A 42 -28.41 0.85 -19.63
N THR A 43 -28.37 -0.45 -19.32
CA THR A 43 -28.92 -1.48 -20.21
C THR A 43 -30.43 -1.59 -20.03
N PRO A 44 -31.27 -1.33 -21.06
CA PRO A 44 -32.73 -1.28 -20.92
C PRO A 44 -33.42 -2.64 -20.86
N LYS A 45 -32.68 -3.74 -20.99
CA LYS A 45 -33.18 -5.12 -20.99
C LYS A 45 -32.54 -5.92 -19.85
N GLU A 46 -33.07 -7.10 -19.59
CA GLU A 46 -32.41 -8.08 -18.72
C GLU A 46 -30.95 -8.24 -19.13
N PHE A 47 -30.07 -8.09 -18.16
CA PHE A 47 -28.63 -8.08 -18.40
C PHE A 47 -27.94 -8.68 -17.20
N HIS A 48 -27.02 -9.62 -17.46
CA HIS A 48 -26.19 -10.25 -16.46
C HIS A 48 -24.73 -9.93 -16.76
N GLN A 49 -23.99 -9.52 -15.74
CA GLN A 49 -22.56 -9.31 -15.82
C GLN A 49 -21.86 -9.87 -14.58
N THR A 50 -20.87 -10.72 -14.82
CA THR A 50 -19.94 -11.17 -13.78
C THR A 50 -18.68 -10.33 -13.84
N TYR A 51 -18.27 -9.78 -12.70
CA TYR A 51 -16.95 -9.19 -12.48
C TYR A 51 -16.10 -10.16 -11.67
N LYS A 52 -14.97 -10.59 -12.24
CA LYS A 52 -13.97 -11.37 -11.50
C LYS A 52 -13.06 -10.42 -10.76
N LYS A 53 -13.01 -10.55 -9.43
CA LYS A 53 -12.09 -9.81 -8.59
C LYS A 53 -10.67 -10.17 -8.97
N THR A 54 -9.83 -9.15 -9.06
CA THR A 54 -8.38 -9.29 -9.26
C THR A 54 -7.65 -9.31 -7.93
N THR A 55 -8.33 -9.04 -6.81
CA THR A 55 -7.81 -9.06 -5.44
C THR A 55 -8.43 -10.20 -4.62
N ASN A 56 -7.69 -10.73 -3.64
CA ASN A 56 -8.15 -11.80 -2.75
C ASN A 56 -8.93 -11.29 -1.53
N VAL A 57 -9.62 -10.15 -1.65
CA VAL A 57 -10.37 -9.55 -0.54
C VAL A 57 -11.81 -10.07 -0.49
N GLY A 58 -12.27 -10.45 0.71
CA GLY A 58 -13.58 -11.06 0.91
C GLY A 58 -13.56 -12.59 0.86
N GLY A 59 -14.74 -13.20 0.80
CA GLY A 59 -14.93 -14.65 0.81
C GLY A 59 -15.03 -15.30 -0.58
N GLY A 60 -15.20 -14.51 -1.63
CA GLY A 60 -15.34 -14.96 -3.01
C GLY A 60 -14.57 -14.09 -3.99
N ASN A 61 -14.31 -14.64 -5.19
CA ASN A 61 -13.53 -14.02 -6.26
C ASN A 61 -14.38 -13.43 -7.39
N GLU A 62 -15.70 -13.42 -7.25
CA GLU A 62 -16.62 -12.93 -8.29
C GLU A 62 -17.72 -12.07 -7.66
N ILE A 63 -18.20 -11.09 -8.44
CA ILE A 63 -19.35 -10.25 -8.13
C ILE A 63 -20.28 -10.32 -9.34
N GLU A 64 -21.55 -10.63 -9.09
CA GLU A 64 -22.58 -10.72 -10.11
C GLU A 64 -23.47 -9.49 -10.05
N PHE A 65 -23.78 -8.95 -11.23
CA PHE A 65 -24.72 -7.86 -11.42
C PHE A 65 -25.84 -8.33 -12.34
N ASP A 66 -27.07 -8.31 -11.83
CA ASP A 66 -28.26 -8.69 -12.60
C ASP A 66 -29.20 -7.51 -12.69
N ARG A 67 -29.61 -7.17 -13.91
CA ARG A 67 -30.80 -6.34 -14.13
C ARG A 67 -32.00 -7.24 -14.37
N GLU A 68 -32.99 -7.11 -13.51
CA GLU A 68 -34.26 -7.82 -13.61
C GLU A 68 -35.25 -7.12 -14.57
N LYS A 69 -36.26 -7.85 -15.03
CA LYS A 69 -37.37 -7.36 -15.87
C LYS A 69 -38.09 -6.13 -15.32
N ASN A 70 -38.19 -6.03 -14.00
CA ASN A 70 -38.84 -4.93 -13.30
C ASN A 70 -37.94 -3.67 -13.19
N GLY A 71 -36.72 -3.70 -13.74
CA GLY A 71 -35.74 -2.62 -13.67
C GLY A 71 -34.90 -2.61 -12.39
N ALA A 72 -35.14 -3.52 -11.44
CA ALA A 72 -34.30 -3.66 -10.25
C ALA A 72 -32.94 -4.25 -10.61
N ILE A 73 -31.91 -3.81 -9.90
CA ILE A 73 -30.54 -4.28 -10.09
C ILE A 73 -30.08 -5.01 -8.84
N SER A 74 -29.67 -6.26 -8.99
CA SER A 74 -29.14 -7.06 -7.89
C SER A 74 -27.62 -7.17 -7.97
N ILE A 75 -26.94 -6.94 -6.85
CA ILE A 75 -25.50 -7.09 -6.69
C ILE A 75 -25.26 -8.27 -5.76
N SER A 76 -24.54 -9.29 -6.21
CA SER A 76 -24.23 -10.50 -5.42
C SER A 76 -22.73 -10.74 -5.35
N GLY A 77 -22.21 -11.10 -4.18
CA GLY A 77 -20.78 -11.40 -3.97
C GLY A 77 -20.50 -11.75 -2.51
N ASP A 78 -19.42 -12.47 -2.22
CA ASP A 78 -19.03 -12.86 -0.85
C ASP A 78 -20.13 -13.52 -0.01
N GLY A 79 -21.09 -14.20 -0.66
CA GLY A 79 -22.25 -14.83 -0.01
C GLY A 79 -23.40 -13.87 0.34
N TYR A 80 -23.33 -12.60 -0.06
CA TYR A 80 -24.38 -11.59 0.13
C TYR A 80 -25.00 -11.17 -1.19
N ARG A 81 -26.28 -10.79 -1.16
CA ARG A 81 -27.03 -10.25 -2.30
C ARG A 81 -27.85 -9.05 -1.89
N TYR A 82 -27.75 -7.95 -2.65
CA TYR A 82 -28.50 -6.72 -2.43
C TYR A 82 -29.28 -6.34 -3.68
N SER A 83 -30.59 -6.15 -3.54
CA SER A 83 -31.44 -5.56 -4.59
C SER A 83 -31.48 -4.04 -4.42
N CYS A 84 -31.29 -3.30 -5.51
CA CYS A 84 -31.16 -1.85 -5.55
C CYS A 84 -32.02 -1.25 -6.67
N SER A 85 -32.49 -0.01 -6.48
CA SER A 85 -33.07 0.77 -7.58
C SER A 85 -31.97 1.33 -8.51
N GLU A 86 -32.37 1.80 -9.69
CA GLU A 86 -31.44 2.43 -10.63
C GLU A 86 -30.78 3.69 -10.04
N GLU A 87 -31.54 4.51 -9.31
CA GLU A 87 -31.01 5.70 -8.63
C GLU A 87 -29.98 5.33 -7.55
N GLU A 88 -30.23 4.25 -6.78
CA GLU A 88 -29.28 3.76 -5.80
C GLU A 88 -27.97 3.30 -6.47
N ILE A 89 -28.06 2.65 -7.64
CA ILE A 89 -26.89 2.23 -8.41
C ILE A 89 -26.12 3.44 -8.93
N LEU A 90 -26.79 4.45 -9.48
CA LEU A 90 -26.11 5.67 -9.98
C LEU A 90 -25.39 6.42 -8.85
N GLN A 91 -26.00 6.50 -7.66
CA GLN A 91 -25.34 7.06 -6.48
C GLN A 91 -24.13 6.22 -6.03
N LEU A 92 -24.25 4.88 -6.09
CA LEU A 92 -23.17 3.97 -5.76
C LEU A 92 -21.99 4.09 -6.75
N VAL A 93 -22.28 4.15 -8.05
CA VAL A 93 -21.29 4.36 -9.13
C VAL A 93 -20.53 5.66 -8.91
N LYS A 94 -21.25 6.76 -8.64
CA LYS A 94 -20.64 8.05 -8.36
C LYS A 94 -19.72 7.97 -7.14
N SER A 95 -20.20 7.36 -6.05
CA SER A 95 -19.42 7.22 -4.81
C SER A 95 -18.20 6.30 -4.97
N LEU A 96 -18.25 5.30 -5.85
CA LEU A 96 -17.11 4.44 -6.18
C LEU A 96 -16.06 5.15 -7.06
N ARG A 97 -16.50 6.06 -7.94
CA ARG A 97 -15.61 6.89 -8.77
C ARG A 97 -14.94 7.99 -7.96
N ASP A 98 -15.70 8.58 -7.05
CA ASP A 98 -15.29 9.68 -6.19
C ASP A 98 -14.78 9.15 -4.84
N LEU A 99 -14.25 7.91 -4.81
CA LEU A 99 -13.62 7.39 -3.59
C LEU A 99 -12.51 8.36 -3.19
N PRO A 100 -12.51 8.83 -1.93
CA PRO A 100 -11.37 9.58 -1.44
C PRO A 100 -10.14 8.69 -1.56
N PRO A 101 -8.96 9.24 -1.91
CA PRO A 101 -7.71 8.49 -1.86
C PRO A 101 -7.68 7.72 -0.55
N LEU A 102 -7.28 6.45 -0.62
CA LEU A 102 -7.28 5.51 0.49
C LEU A 102 -6.75 6.22 1.74
N ASP A 103 -7.65 6.65 2.63
CA ASP A 103 -7.27 7.36 3.85
C ASP A 103 -6.74 6.29 4.80
N THR A 104 -5.43 6.13 4.70
CA THR A 104 -4.62 5.26 5.53
C THR A 104 -4.42 5.99 6.85
N HIS A 105 -5.33 5.73 7.79
CA HIS A 105 -5.37 6.37 9.11
C HIS A 105 -5.58 7.90 9.03
N GLU A 106 -5.92 8.57 10.13
CA GLU A 106 -5.87 10.05 10.15
C GLU A 106 -4.46 10.47 9.70
N GLU A 107 -4.32 11.46 8.80
CA GLU A 107 -3.01 11.94 8.38
C GLU A 107 -2.17 12.21 9.63
N SER A 108 -1.16 11.38 9.86
CA SER A 108 -0.30 11.52 11.03
C SER A 108 0.30 12.91 10.98
N ARG A 109 0.06 13.70 12.03
CA ARG A 109 0.64 15.06 12.13
C ARG A 109 2.17 15.06 12.20
N PHE A 110 2.77 13.87 12.27
CA PHE A 110 4.21 13.65 12.35
C PHE A 110 4.82 13.12 11.06
N VAL A 111 4.02 12.76 10.05
CA VAL A 111 4.52 12.17 8.81
C VAL A 111 3.84 12.80 7.61
N SER A 112 4.63 13.49 6.80
CA SER A 112 4.20 13.98 5.49
C SER A 112 4.84 13.16 4.37
N LYS A 113 4.11 13.00 3.27
CA LYS A 113 4.54 12.23 2.09
C LYS A 113 4.64 13.12 0.86
N ASN A 114 5.71 12.93 0.09
CA ASN A 114 5.86 13.48 -1.25
C ASN A 114 6.24 12.34 -2.20
N ALA A 115 5.23 11.70 -2.78
CA ALA A 115 5.40 10.52 -3.61
C ALA A 115 6.23 10.77 -4.89
N ASP A 116 6.53 12.02 -5.23
CA ASP A 116 7.27 12.39 -6.44
C ASP A 116 8.75 12.73 -6.16
N ALA A 117 9.21 12.57 -4.91
CA ALA A 117 10.59 12.82 -4.49
C ALA A 117 11.32 11.52 -4.10
N LEU A 118 12.64 11.48 -4.27
CA LEU A 118 13.49 10.37 -3.80
C LEU A 118 13.32 10.14 -2.29
N HIS A 119 13.36 11.23 -1.52
CA HIS A 119 13.00 11.25 -0.10
C HIS A 119 11.52 11.50 0.05
N CYS A 120 10.72 10.47 -0.21
CA CYS A 120 9.27 10.57 -0.28
C CYS A 120 8.54 10.58 1.07
N VAL A 121 9.23 10.28 2.17
CA VAL A 121 8.65 10.30 3.52
C VAL A 121 9.39 11.33 4.37
N THR A 122 8.67 12.24 5.00
CA THR A 122 9.24 13.23 5.91
C THR A 122 8.64 13.04 7.29
N VAL A 123 9.48 12.73 8.27
CA VAL A 123 9.10 12.67 9.68
C VAL A 123 9.34 14.05 10.29
N GLU A 124 8.30 14.67 10.85
CA GLU A 124 8.36 16.03 11.36
C GLU A 124 7.71 16.18 12.74
N ASN A 125 8.27 17.06 13.57
CA ASN A 125 7.64 17.47 14.82
C ASN A 125 8.22 18.81 15.27
N LYS A 126 7.34 19.73 15.69
CA LYS A 126 7.72 21.04 16.26
C LYS A 126 8.76 21.80 15.42
N GLY A 127 8.59 21.78 14.10
CA GLY A 127 9.44 22.51 13.14
C GLY A 127 10.76 21.81 12.74
N ASN A 128 11.09 20.66 13.34
CA ASN A 128 12.22 19.84 12.90
C ASN A 128 11.73 18.73 11.97
N SER A 129 12.54 18.34 10.99
CA SER A 129 12.17 17.28 10.05
C SER A 129 13.35 16.38 9.67
N VAL A 130 13.05 15.12 9.39
CA VAL A 130 13.98 14.14 8.81
C VAL A 130 13.34 13.56 7.57
N LYS A 131 14.01 13.72 6.44
CA LYS A 131 13.56 13.20 5.15
C LYS A 131 14.15 11.81 4.90
N LEU A 132 13.32 10.89 4.45
CA LEU A 132 13.63 9.47 4.29
C LEU A 132 13.20 8.99 2.90
N THR A 133 13.98 8.09 2.34
CA THR A 133 13.55 7.28 1.20
C THR A 133 12.53 6.22 1.65
N LEU A 134 11.79 5.64 0.71
CA LEU A 134 10.79 4.60 1.01
C LEU A 134 11.38 3.39 1.78
N PRO A 135 12.55 2.84 1.38
CA PRO A 135 13.17 1.74 2.13
C PRO A 135 13.69 2.17 3.51
N GLU A 136 14.21 3.40 3.65
CA GLU A 136 14.64 3.94 4.96
C GLU A 136 13.46 4.06 5.92
N ALA A 137 12.31 4.53 5.45
CA ALA A 137 11.08 4.60 6.22
C ALA A 137 10.64 3.21 6.70
N ALA A 138 10.76 2.18 5.85
CA ALA A 138 10.42 0.80 6.20
C ALA A 138 11.35 0.22 7.29
N VAL A 139 12.65 0.54 7.25
CA VAL A 139 13.60 0.15 8.31
C VAL A 139 13.28 0.91 9.59
N LEU A 140 13.08 2.23 9.51
CA LEU A 140 12.75 3.06 10.68
C LEU A 140 11.48 2.60 11.40
N ARG A 141 10.44 2.22 10.65
CA ARG A 141 9.18 1.69 11.22
C ARG A 141 9.43 0.44 12.06
N THR A 142 10.26 -0.48 11.58
CA THR A 142 10.65 -1.68 12.33
C THR A 142 11.47 -1.33 13.56
N SER A 143 12.46 -0.46 13.41
CA SER A 143 13.28 0.05 14.52
C SER A 143 12.44 0.70 15.62
N LEU A 144 11.42 1.47 15.25
CA LEU A 144 10.48 2.09 16.18
C LEU A 144 9.70 1.04 16.96
N LEU A 145 9.13 0.04 16.29
CA LEU A 145 8.43 -1.06 16.96
C LEU A 145 9.35 -1.82 17.93
N SER A 146 10.55 -2.19 17.49
CA SER A 146 11.53 -2.85 18.37
C SER A 146 11.93 -1.98 19.56
N SER A 147 12.01 -0.66 19.38
CA SER A 147 12.34 0.27 20.46
C SER A 147 11.25 0.37 21.55
N MET A 148 9.99 0.07 21.20
CA MET A 148 8.87 0.12 22.14
C MET A 148 8.93 -1.01 23.17
N GLU A 149 9.53 -2.15 22.81
CA GLU A 149 9.64 -3.35 23.65
C GLU A 149 10.71 -3.24 24.76
N GLY A 150 11.66 -2.30 24.68
CA GLY A 150 12.79 -2.18 25.62
C GLY A 150 12.88 -0.84 26.37
N GLN A 151 13.34 -0.83 27.64
CA GLN A 151 13.44 0.40 28.45
C GLN A 151 14.53 1.39 27.99
N TYR A 152 15.58 0.89 27.34
CA TYR A 152 16.65 1.65 26.71
C TYR A 152 16.87 1.10 25.31
N TYR A 153 16.87 1.97 24.30
CA TYR A 153 17.06 1.59 22.90
C TYR A 153 17.92 2.62 22.20
N THR A 154 18.90 2.17 21.44
CA THR A 154 19.66 3.03 20.54
C THR A 154 20.02 2.22 19.32
N GLU A 155 19.59 2.69 18.17
CA GLU A 155 19.93 2.10 16.88
C GLU A 155 20.41 3.20 15.94
N VAL A 156 21.50 2.91 15.24
CA VAL A 156 21.99 3.76 14.16
C VAL A 156 21.57 3.09 12.86
N ILE A 157 20.71 3.78 12.11
CA ILE A 157 20.32 3.40 10.76
C ILE A 157 21.27 4.11 9.79
N GLU A 158 22.12 3.37 9.10
CA GLU A 158 23.11 3.91 8.16
C GLU A 158 22.95 3.27 6.79
N ILE A 159 22.50 4.07 5.82
CA ILE A 159 22.29 3.65 4.43
C ILE A 159 22.99 4.68 3.55
N GLY A 160 24.10 4.27 2.94
CA GLY A 160 24.93 5.16 2.13
C GLY A 160 25.49 6.33 2.95
N LYS A 161 25.32 7.55 2.44
CA LYS A 161 25.73 8.78 3.14
C LYS A 161 24.73 9.25 4.19
N GLN A 162 23.55 8.64 4.25
CA GLN A 162 22.50 9.02 5.18
C GLN A 162 22.63 8.21 6.47
N LYS A 163 22.76 8.95 7.58
CA LYS A 163 22.83 8.38 8.92
C LYS A 163 21.69 8.96 9.75
N VAL A 164 20.79 8.09 10.16
CA VAL A 164 19.65 8.41 11.00
C VAL A 164 19.77 7.59 12.27
N LYS A 165 19.86 8.24 13.42
CA LYS A 165 19.97 7.56 14.70
C LYS A 165 18.64 7.64 15.43
N LEU A 166 18.09 6.49 15.80
CA LEU A 166 16.92 6.38 16.67
C LEU A 166 17.39 6.13 18.10
N GLU A 167 17.06 7.03 19.01
CA GLU A 167 17.34 6.88 20.43
C GLU A 167 16.05 6.92 21.25
N ARG A 168 15.87 5.94 22.13
CA ARG A 168 14.94 6.02 23.25
C ARG A 168 15.71 6.50 24.46
N THR A 169 15.57 7.79 24.77
CA THR A 169 16.30 8.46 25.85
C THR A 169 15.68 8.21 27.24
N SER A 170 14.43 7.75 27.28
CA SER A 170 13.75 7.29 28.49
C SER A 170 12.55 6.41 28.15
N GLY A 171 11.89 5.81 29.15
CA GLY A 171 10.63 5.10 28.96
C GLY A 171 9.54 5.91 28.25
N LEU A 172 9.63 7.24 28.23
CA LEU A 172 8.62 8.15 27.69
C LEU A 172 9.08 9.00 26.50
N LYS A 173 10.34 8.89 26.04
CA LYS A 173 10.91 9.82 25.06
C LYS A 173 11.76 9.12 24.00
N TRP A 174 11.47 9.47 22.75
CA TRP A 174 12.18 9.04 21.55
C TRP A 174 12.78 10.25 20.85
N GLN A 175 13.86 10.01 20.14
CA GLN A 175 14.57 11.01 19.37
C GLN A 175 15.07 10.38 18.09
N LEU A 176 14.67 10.96 16.96
CA LEU A 176 15.19 10.66 15.64
C LEU A 176 16.22 11.75 15.31
N ILE A 177 17.46 11.36 15.06
CA ILE A 177 18.58 12.27 14.80
C ILE A 177 19.05 12.04 13.38
N GLY A 178 18.73 12.98 12.48
CA GLY A 178 19.27 13.06 11.13
C GLY A 178 20.13 14.33 11.00
N LYS A 179 19.82 15.16 9.98
CA LYS A 179 20.35 16.54 9.93
C LYS A 179 19.83 17.37 11.09
N ASP A 180 18.51 17.30 11.29
CA ASP A 180 17.83 17.85 12.46
C ASP A 180 17.46 16.72 13.41
N SER A 181 17.14 17.10 14.65
CA SER A 181 16.63 16.16 15.63
C SER A 181 15.13 16.36 15.87
N VAL A 182 14.37 15.30 15.65
CA VAL A 182 12.93 15.24 15.86
C VAL A 182 12.65 14.41 17.11
N LYS A 183 11.85 14.94 18.04
CA LYS A 183 11.58 14.32 19.35
C LYS A 183 10.13 13.89 19.44
N PHE A 184 9.89 12.76 20.08
CA PHE A 184 8.56 12.19 20.29
C PHE A 184 8.38 11.71 21.73
N THR A 185 7.14 11.77 22.21
CA THR A 185 6.71 11.16 23.48
C THR A 185 6.12 9.78 23.26
N ALA A 186 5.91 9.02 24.34
CA ALA A 186 5.26 7.71 24.28
C ALA A 186 3.87 7.74 23.62
N TYR A 187 3.11 8.83 23.79
CA TYR A 187 1.77 8.97 23.21
C TYR A 187 1.80 9.32 21.71
N GLU A 188 2.94 9.80 21.21
CA GLU A 188 3.13 10.21 19.82
C GLU A 188 3.77 9.08 18.98
N ILE A 189 4.40 8.09 19.63
CA ILE A 189 5.18 7.07 18.92
C ILE A 189 4.30 6.08 18.16
N GLU A 190 3.12 5.74 18.69
CA GLU A 190 2.16 4.86 18.01
C GLU A 190 1.61 5.56 16.75
N GLU A 191 1.23 6.84 16.88
CA GLU A 191 0.78 7.68 15.76
C GLU A 191 1.89 7.89 14.70
N LEU A 192 3.15 7.96 15.12
CA LEU A 192 4.29 8.01 14.21
C LEU A 192 4.47 6.68 13.45
N VAL A 193 4.38 5.54 14.13
CA VAL A 193 4.51 4.21 13.52
C VAL A 193 3.41 3.99 12.49
N GLU A 194 2.15 4.28 12.85
CA GLU A 194 1.01 4.18 11.94
C GLU A 194 1.15 5.17 10.77
N GLY A 195 1.64 6.38 11.03
CA GLY A 195 1.90 7.39 10.01
C GLY A 195 2.95 6.96 8.99
N ILE A 196 4.05 6.34 9.43
CA ILE A 196 5.10 5.85 8.53
C ILE A 196 4.56 4.69 7.68
N GLU A 197 3.84 3.74 8.29
CA GLU A 197 3.24 2.61 7.58
C GLU A 197 2.24 3.09 6.52
N SER A 198 1.40 4.06 6.87
CA SER A 198 0.42 4.67 5.97
C SER A 198 1.11 5.41 4.81
N ALA A 199 2.17 6.17 5.09
CA ALA A 199 2.94 6.83 4.05
C ALA A 199 3.60 5.84 3.07
N ILE A 200 4.12 4.71 3.58
CA ILE A 200 4.69 3.65 2.72
C ILE A 200 3.60 3.05 1.84
N MET A 201 2.48 2.66 2.45
CA MET A 201 1.33 2.08 1.75
C MET A 201 0.85 2.99 0.61
N ASP A 202 0.70 4.29 0.88
CA ASP A 202 0.21 5.25 -0.12
C ASP A 202 1.14 5.39 -1.32
N VAL A 203 2.45 5.45 -1.09
CA VAL A 203 3.45 5.51 -2.16
C VAL A 203 3.40 4.23 -3.00
N LEU A 204 3.32 3.06 -2.35
CA LEU A 204 3.21 1.77 -3.04
C LEU A 204 1.92 1.65 -3.84
N MET A 205 0.79 2.09 -3.28
CA MET A 205 -0.51 2.05 -3.95
C MET A 205 -0.57 3.04 -5.12
N LYS A 206 0.00 4.25 -5.01
CA LYS A 206 0.13 5.19 -6.14
C LYS A 206 0.88 4.53 -7.30
N THR A 207 1.99 3.82 -6.99
CA THR A 207 2.77 3.12 -8.01
C THR A 207 2.02 1.92 -8.59
N ALA A 208 1.41 1.07 -7.77
CA ALA A 208 0.62 -0.07 -8.24
C ALA A 208 -0.54 0.39 -9.14
N ASN A 209 -1.28 1.44 -8.74
CA ASN A 209 -2.39 1.99 -9.52
C ASN A 209 -1.90 2.60 -10.84
N SER A 210 -0.70 3.22 -10.87
CA SER A 210 -0.13 3.78 -12.11
C SER A 210 0.19 2.71 -13.17
N MET A 211 0.32 1.44 -12.78
CA MET A 211 0.57 0.34 -13.73
C MET A 211 -0.69 -0.07 -14.52
N GLY A 212 -1.88 0.39 -14.11
CA GLY A 212 -3.14 0.00 -14.72
C GLY A 212 -3.56 -1.44 -14.37
N ILE A 213 -4.68 -1.88 -14.96
CA ILE A 213 -5.32 -3.19 -14.71
C ILE A 213 -5.81 -3.87 -16.00
N ASP A 214 -5.40 -3.36 -17.16
CA ASP A 214 -5.72 -3.91 -18.49
C ASP A 214 -4.71 -5.01 -18.90
N GLU A 215 -4.89 -5.73 -20.01
CA GLU A 215 -3.89 -6.73 -20.46
C GLU A 215 -2.47 -6.12 -20.65
N VAL A 216 -2.40 -4.81 -20.89
CA VAL A 216 -1.15 -4.05 -20.97
C VAL A 216 -0.52 -3.86 -19.57
N SER A 217 -1.30 -3.90 -18.48
CA SER A 217 -0.79 -3.84 -17.10
C SER A 217 0.04 -5.06 -16.75
N ASP A 218 -0.37 -6.25 -17.19
CA ASP A 218 0.40 -7.47 -16.97
C ASP A 218 1.77 -7.41 -17.64
N ILE A 219 1.84 -6.81 -18.83
CA ILE A 219 3.10 -6.59 -19.54
C ILE A 219 3.95 -5.54 -18.81
N ARG A 220 3.35 -4.44 -18.35
CA ARG A 220 4.03 -3.37 -17.58
C ARG A 220 4.60 -3.90 -16.27
N VAL A 221 3.83 -4.68 -15.52
CA VAL A 221 4.26 -5.31 -14.27
C VAL A 221 5.40 -6.28 -14.55
N LYS A 222 5.26 -7.19 -15.52
CA LYS A 222 6.33 -8.15 -15.88
C LYS A 222 7.61 -7.42 -16.29
N SER A 223 7.51 -6.37 -17.09
CA SER A 223 8.66 -5.55 -17.51
C SER A 223 9.34 -4.87 -16.33
N ARG A 224 8.57 -4.30 -15.38
CA ARG A 224 9.12 -3.66 -14.18
C ARG A 224 9.77 -4.68 -13.25
N VAL A 225 9.14 -5.83 -13.03
CA VAL A 225 9.69 -6.95 -12.24
C VAL A 225 11.00 -7.46 -12.85
N GLN A 226 11.06 -7.60 -14.18
CA GLN A 226 12.27 -8.02 -14.88
C GLN A 226 13.40 -7.00 -14.70
N ARG A 227 13.12 -5.70 -14.83
CA ARG A 227 14.11 -4.65 -14.59
C ARG A 227 14.66 -4.70 -13.17
N ILE A 228 13.80 -4.86 -12.16
CA ILE A 228 14.22 -5.04 -10.77
C ILE A 228 15.13 -6.26 -10.61
N GLU A 229 14.78 -7.38 -11.26
CA GLU A 229 15.59 -8.60 -11.22
C GLU A 229 16.98 -8.39 -11.83
N GLU A 230 17.06 -7.66 -12.96
CA GLU A 230 18.30 -7.32 -13.66
C GLU A 230 19.17 -6.34 -12.85
N ASP A 231 18.59 -5.26 -12.35
CA ASP A 231 19.30 -4.26 -11.53
C ASP A 231 19.80 -4.89 -10.22
N THR A 232 18.96 -5.71 -9.58
CA THR A 232 19.37 -6.49 -8.39
C THR A 232 20.52 -7.42 -8.73
N LYS A 233 20.46 -8.14 -9.85
CA LYS A 233 21.52 -9.06 -10.28
C LYS A 233 22.85 -8.34 -10.44
N ALA A 234 22.85 -7.14 -11.01
CA ALA A 234 24.05 -6.33 -11.17
C ALA A 234 24.68 -5.95 -9.81
N VAL A 235 23.84 -5.63 -8.82
CA VAL A 235 24.31 -5.29 -7.46
C VAL A 235 24.91 -6.50 -6.73
N VAL A 236 24.28 -7.68 -6.85
CA VAL A 236 24.69 -8.87 -6.08
C VAL A 236 25.49 -9.90 -6.89
N GLU A 237 26.10 -9.49 -8.00
CA GLU A 237 26.78 -10.40 -8.94
C GLU A 237 27.88 -11.23 -8.25
N ASN A 238 28.66 -10.60 -7.37
CA ASN A 238 29.77 -11.23 -6.65
C ASN A 238 29.39 -11.74 -5.25
N TYR A 239 28.12 -11.62 -4.85
CA TYR A 239 27.67 -12.06 -3.54
C TYR A 239 27.34 -13.56 -3.55
N ALA A 240 27.92 -14.32 -2.61
CA ALA A 240 27.74 -15.78 -2.53
C ALA A 240 26.27 -16.23 -2.44
N HIS A 241 25.40 -15.38 -1.86
CA HIS A 241 23.96 -15.63 -1.78
C HIS A 241 23.12 -14.75 -2.72
N GLY A 242 23.73 -14.14 -3.74
CA GLY A 242 23.08 -13.21 -4.67
C GLY A 242 21.83 -13.79 -5.34
N ARG A 243 21.84 -15.08 -5.70
CA ARG A 243 20.64 -15.76 -6.23
C ARG A 243 19.45 -15.74 -5.27
N ARG A 244 19.69 -15.89 -3.96
CA ARG A 244 18.66 -15.85 -2.93
C ARG A 244 18.08 -14.44 -2.78
N VAL A 245 18.95 -13.44 -2.72
CA VAL A 245 18.57 -12.01 -2.65
C VAL A 245 17.71 -11.64 -3.85
N ARG A 246 18.18 -11.97 -5.06
CA ARG A 246 17.45 -11.72 -6.31
C ARG A 246 16.06 -12.34 -6.32
N LYS A 247 15.95 -13.61 -5.92
CA LYS A 247 14.65 -14.31 -5.85
C LYS A 247 13.70 -13.65 -4.86
N ARG A 248 14.21 -13.18 -3.71
CA ARG A 248 13.40 -12.55 -2.66
C ARG A 248 12.89 -11.18 -3.10
N ILE A 249 13.76 -10.35 -3.66
CA ILE A 249 13.38 -9.03 -4.20
C ILE A 249 12.40 -9.17 -5.37
N LYS A 250 12.64 -10.11 -6.30
CA LYS A 250 11.72 -10.41 -7.40
C LYS A 250 10.33 -10.79 -6.88
N LYS A 251 10.25 -11.74 -5.94
CA LYS A 251 8.97 -12.21 -5.38
C LYS A 251 8.22 -11.08 -4.69
N MET A 252 8.92 -10.20 -3.97
CA MET A 252 8.32 -9.00 -3.40
C MET A 252 7.79 -8.08 -4.49
N ALA A 253 8.56 -7.80 -5.54
CA ALA A 253 8.11 -6.94 -6.63
C ALA A 253 6.86 -7.51 -7.33
N GLU A 254 6.80 -8.83 -7.57
CA GLU A 254 5.62 -9.50 -8.11
C GLU A 254 4.40 -9.32 -7.21
N LYS A 255 4.57 -9.40 -5.89
CA LYS A 255 3.50 -9.23 -4.92
C LYS A 255 3.06 -7.78 -4.74
N VAL A 256 4.00 -6.85 -4.74
CA VAL A 256 3.74 -5.42 -4.55
C VAL A 256 3.17 -4.76 -5.80
N LEU A 257 3.57 -5.20 -7.00
CA LEU A 257 3.10 -4.62 -8.27
C LEU A 257 2.00 -5.44 -8.95
N GLY A 258 1.96 -6.76 -8.72
CA GLY A 258 1.01 -7.66 -9.39
C GLY A 258 -0.43 -7.54 -8.88
N ALA A 259 -1.35 -8.23 -9.55
CA ALA A 259 -2.72 -8.40 -9.06
C ALA A 259 -2.78 -9.37 -7.86
N GLY A 260 -3.88 -9.35 -7.11
CA GLY A 260 -4.19 -10.35 -6.08
C GLY A 260 -4.00 -9.88 -4.64
N GLU A 261 -3.11 -8.91 -4.41
CA GLU A 261 -2.73 -8.46 -3.05
C GLU A 261 -3.46 -7.17 -2.65
N ASP A 262 -3.94 -7.12 -1.41
CA ASP A 262 -4.46 -5.90 -0.77
C ASP A 262 -3.32 -4.94 -0.36
N ALA A 263 -3.67 -3.71 0.01
CA ALA A 263 -2.69 -2.66 0.29
C ALA A 263 -1.80 -2.97 1.51
N ALA A 264 -2.36 -3.59 2.56
CA ALA A 264 -1.61 -3.98 3.74
C ALA A 264 -0.62 -5.11 3.41
N SER A 265 -1.06 -6.12 2.66
CA SER A 265 -0.23 -7.24 2.21
C SER A 265 0.94 -6.76 1.32
N ARG A 266 0.69 -5.81 0.40
CA ARG A 266 1.76 -5.15 -0.39
C ARG A 266 2.77 -4.44 0.51
N THR A 267 2.28 -3.65 1.47
CA THR A 267 3.12 -2.90 2.41
C THR A 267 3.99 -3.84 3.25
N ASN A 268 3.42 -4.92 3.76
CA ASN A 268 4.15 -5.94 4.52
C ASN A 268 5.23 -6.62 3.68
N HIS A 269 4.93 -7.04 2.44
CA HIS A 269 5.94 -7.63 1.55
C HIS A 269 7.11 -6.70 1.26
N PHE A 270 6.83 -5.41 1.05
CA PHE A 270 7.87 -4.40 0.86
C PHE A 270 8.72 -4.24 2.13
N MET A 271 8.09 -4.05 3.28
CA MET A 271 8.79 -3.89 4.57
C MET A 271 9.65 -5.12 4.89
N GLU A 272 9.15 -6.33 4.68
CA GLU A 272 9.90 -7.57 4.91
C GLU A 272 11.21 -7.62 4.10
N VAL A 273 11.20 -7.15 2.86
CA VAL A 273 12.39 -7.15 2.01
C VAL A 273 13.35 -6.02 2.36
N ALA A 274 12.85 -4.82 2.65
CA ALA A 274 13.70 -3.71 3.12
C ALA A 274 14.45 -4.10 4.42
N ASN A 275 13.73 -4.71 5.38
CA ASN A 275 14.31 -5.20 6.62
C ASN A 275 15.23 -6.40 6.41
N TYR A 276 14.92 -7.31 5.48
CA TYR A 276 15.83 -8.40 5.12
C TYR A 276 17.16 -7.87 4.61
N ILE A 277 17.14 -6.90 3.70
CA ILE A 277 18.36 -6.31 3.15
C ILE A 277 19.17 -5.66 4.28
N TYR A 278 18.52 -4.87 5.14
CA TYR A 278 19.21 -4.14 6.22
C TYR A 278 19.76 -5.04 7.33
N ARG A 279 19.11 -6.18 7.62
CA ARG A 279 19.48 -7.07 8.73
C ARG A 279 20.40 -8.21 8.35
N GLU A 280 20.26 -8.75 7.14
CA GLU A 280 20.89 -10.02 6.75
C GLU A 280 22.00 -9.86 5.71
N LEU A 281 22.16 -8.68 5.11
CA LEU A 281 23.21 -8.40 4.14
C LEU A 281 24.31 -7.52 4.74
N GLU A 282 25.46 -7.51 4.08
CA GLU A 282 26.57 -6.64 4.46
C GLU A 282 26.29 -5.18 4.06
N PRO A 283 26.80 -4.18 4.81
CA PRO A 283 26.51 -2.77 4.58
C PRO A 283 26.80 -2.25 3.16
N GLU A 284 27.76 -2.85 2.46
CA GLU A 284 28.10 -2.51 1.07
C GLU A 284 26.93 -2.71 0.10
N TYR A 285 25.95 -3.56 0.44
CA TYR A 285 24.77 -3.82 -0.39
C TYR A 285 23.57 -2.92 -0.05
N PHE A 286 23.60 -2.17 1.05
CA PHE A 286 22.43 -1.42 1.52
C PHE A 286 22.04 -0.32 0.54
N GLU A 287 22.94 0.65 0.29
CA GLU A 287 22.66 1.78 -0.59
C GLU A 287 22.31 1.35 -2.03
N PRO A 288 23.07 0.44 -2.68
CA PRO A 288 22.72 0.00 -4.03
C PRO A 288 21.37 -0.71 -4.11
N LEU A 289 21.05 -1.63 -3.19
CA LEU A 289 19.76 -2.34 -3.21
C LEU A 289 18.60 -1.43 -2.81
N PHE A 290 18.81 -0.50 -1.88
CA PHE A 290 17.79 0.48 -1.51
C PHE A 290 17.53 1.44 -2.67
N GLY A 291 18.56 1.78 -3.46
CA GLY A 291 18.42 2.51 -4.71
C GLY A 291 17.56 1.77 -5.75
N VAL A 292 17.74 0.45 -5.90
CA VAL A 292 16.86 -0.38 -6.75
C VAL A 292 15.41 -0.33 -6.25
N LEU A 293 15.17 -0.48 -4.94
CA LEU A 293 13.82 -0.38 -4.39
C LEU A 293 13.21 1.02 -4.58
N ALA A 294 13.93 2.07 -4.24
CA ALA A 294 13.44 3.45 -4.33
C ALA A 294 13.10 3.84 -5.77
N SER A 295 14.01 3.58 -6.72
CA SER A 295 13.79 3.89 -8.15
C SER A 295 12.63 3.09 -8.77
N THR A 296 12.31 1.93 -8.19
CA THR A 296 11.22 1.07 -8.65
C THR A 296 9.88 1.62 -8.24
N PHE A 297 9.73 1.97 -6.96
CA PHE A 297 8.45 2.28 -6.34
C PHE A 297 8.14 3.78 -6.27
N LEU A 298 9.07 4.62 -6.73
CA LEU A 298 8.81 6.03 -6.98
C LEU A 298 8.48 6.22 -8.47
N PRO A 299 7.42 6.99 -8.79
CA PRO A 299 7.15 7.38 -10.16
C PRO A 299 8.36 8.16 -10.68
N THR A 300 9.03 7.60 -11.68
CA THR A 300 10.05 8.30 -12.45
C THR A 300 9.46 9.62 -12.93
N ILE A 301 10.03 10.72 -12.43
CA ILE A 301 9.85 12.06 -12.98
C ILE A 301 10.12 11.94 -14.48
N LYS A 302 9.09 12.20 -15.29
CA LYS A 302 9.30 12.57 -16.69
C LYS A 302 9.64 14.05 -16.75
#